data_AF-A0A0C2F7W5-F1
#
_entry.id   AF-A0A0C2F7W5-F1
#
_cell.length_a   1.000
_cell.length_b   1.000
_cell.length_c   1.000
_cell.angle_alpha   90.00
_cell.angle_beta   90.00
_cell.angle_gamma   90.00
#
_symmetry.space_group_name_H-M   'P 1'
#
loop_
_entity.id
_entity.type
_entity.pdbx_description
1 polymer ?
#
loop_
_entity_poly.entity_id
_entity_poly.type
_entity_poly.pdbx_seq_one_letter_code
_entity_poly.pdbx_strand_id
1 'polypeptide(L)'
;TAGRAAPKRKPVEKLMLDSTFGFKLFEGPMGMRGVFSSNSSDFSFEFRADSSDGALWWESDWPGSTSSDFLIIHLRKGQVNVAVNLGNDLLKSVSTSKPLDRGKWHRVAVE
;
A
#
# COMPACT_ATOMS: atom_id res chain seq x y z
N THR A 1 10.53 -47.27 -8.52
CA THR A 1 10.37 -45.95 -9.17
C THR A 1 9.39 -45.14 -8.36
N ALA A 2 9.87 -44.27 -7.45
CA ALA A 2 9.01 -43.50 -6.54
C ALA A 2 8.76 -42.10 -7.14
N GLY A 3 7.50 -41.80 -7.45
CA GLY A 3 7.08 -40.49 -7.94
C GLY A 3 7.10 -39.45 -6.81
N ARG A 4 7.86 -38.37 -7.00
CA ARG A 4 7.93 -37.24 -6.07
C ARG A 4 6.63 -36.46 -6.13
N ALA A 5 5.84 -36.46 -5.06
CA ALA A 5 4.64 -35.64 -4.96
C ALA A 5 5.03 -34.14 -4.95
N ALA A 6 4.43 -33.36 -5.85
CA ALA A 6 4.56 -31.91 -5.85
C ALA A 6 3.89 -31.31 -4.60
N PRO A 7 4.47 -30.25 -3.99
CA PRO A 7 3.86 -29.63 -2.82
C PRO A 7 2.50 -29.02 -3.20
N LYS A 8 1.45 -29.40 -2.47
CA LYS A 8 0.13 -28.78 -2.59
C LYS A 8 0.26 -27.29 -2.24
N ARG A 9 0.12 -26.42 -3.24
CA ARG A 9 0.02 -24.97 -3.02
C ARG A 9 -1.21 -24.73 -2.17
N LYS A 10 -1.03 -24.10 -1.00
CA LYS A 10 -2.16 -23.60 -0.21
C LYS A 10 -2.99 -22.68 -1.12
N PRO A 11 -4.33 -22.77 -1.10
CA PRO A 11 -5.16 -21.82 -1.84
C PRO A 11 -4.80 -20.43 -1.34
N VAL A 12 -4.49 -19.52 -2.28
CA VAL A 12 -4.25 -18.12 -1.97
C VAL A 12 -5.56 -17.62 -1.38
N GLU A 13 -5.56 -17.39 -0.07
CA GLU A 13 -6.68 -16.74 0.58
C GLU A 13 -6.92 -15.43 -0.16
N LYS A 14 -8.12 -15.37 -0.73
CA LYS A 14 -8.85 -14.20 -1.22
C LYS A 14 -8.14 -12.91 -0.84
N LEU A 15 -7.45 -12.30 -1.81
CA LEU A 15 -7.14 -10.88 -1.75
C LEU A 15 -8.50 -10.18 -1.80
N MET A 16 -9.15 -10.05 -0.65
CA MET A 16 -10.14 -9.02 -0.45
C MET A 16 -9.34 -7.73 -0.61
N LEU A 17 -9.41 -7.14 -1.81
CA LEU A 17 -9.52 -5.69 -1.86
C LEU A 17 -10.86 -5.34 -1.23
N ASP A 18 -10.95 -5.41 0.10
CA ASP A 18 -11.72 -4.38 0.76
C ASP A 18 -10.75 -3.20 0.88
N SER A 19 -11.12 -2.10 0.24
CA SER A 19 -10.46 -0.82 0.44
C SER A 19 -10.80 -0.33 1.84
N THR A 20 -10.27 -1.00 2.86
CA THR A 20 -10.32 -0.56 4.25
C THR A 20 -9.09 -1.10 4.97
N PHE A 21 -7.98 -0.37 4.93
CA PHE A 21 -7.11 -0.34 6.11
C PHE A 21 -7.92 0.35 7.22
N GLY A 22 -8.80 -0.44 7.85
CA GLY A 22 -9.65 0.03 8.93
C GLY A 22 -8.79 0.23 10.15
N PHE A 23 -8.48 1.48 10.49
CA PHE A 23 -8.37 1.82 11.89
C PHE A 23 -9.71 1.44 12.54
N LYS A 24 -9.68 0.46 13.44
CA LYS A 24 -10.85 0.14 14.26
C LYS A 24 -11.07 1.32 15.22
N LEU A 25 -11.86 2.29 14.80
CA LEU A 25 -12.44 3.28 15.69
C LEU A 25 -13.29 2.51 16.69
N PHE A 26 -12.83 2.44 17.94
CA PHE A 26 -13.72 2.11 19.04
C PHE A 26 -14.71 3.27 19.15
N GLU A 27 -15.96 3.05 18.73
CA GLU A 27 -17.05 3.96 19.06
C GLU A 27 -17.29 3.87 20.58
N GLY A 28 -16.61 4.72 21.34
CA GLY A 28 -16.93 4.98 22.73
C GLY A 28 -18.27 5.73 22.82
N PRO A 29 -19.00 5.64 23.96
CA PRO A 29 -20.37 6.14 24.10
C PRO A 29 -20.54 7.67 24.02
N MET A 30 -19.55 8.44 23.57
CA MET A 30 -19.73 9.80 23.07
C MET A 30 -18.68 10.09 22.01
N GLY A 31 -19.06 10.08 20.72
CA GLY A 31 -18.55 10.81 19.53
C GLY A 31 -17.09 11.26 19.38
N MET A 32 -16.15 10.87 20.25
CA MET A 32 -14.74 11.22 20.14
C MET A 32 -14.10 10.22 19.20
N ARG A 33 -13.92 10.63 17.93
CA ARG A 33 -12.99 9.94 17.03
C ARG A 33 -11.64 9.93 17.74
N GLY A 34 -11.19 8.76 18.18
CA GLY A 34 -9.85 8.61 18.73
C GLY A 34 -8.85 9.06 17.68
N VAL A 35 -8.26 10.24 17.86
CA VAL A 35 -7.18 10.71 17.00
C VAL A 35 -5.93 10.01 17.48
N PHE A 36 -5.60 8.89 16.84
CA PHE A 36 -4.31 8.25 17.02
C PHE A 36 -3.29 9.05 16.21
N SER A 37 -2.59 9.98 16.85
CA SER A 37 -1.46 10.67 16.23
C SER A 37 -0.22 9.79 16.33
N SER A 38 0.31 9.36 15.19
CA SER A 38 1.64 8.77 15.08
C SER A 38 2.52 9.71 14.28
N ASN A 39 3.80 9.79 14.63
CA ASN A 39 4.81 10.53 13.86
C ASN A 39 5.58 9.63 12.87
N SER A 40 5.25 8.33 12.83
CA SER A 40 5.79 7.36 11.86
C SER A 40 4.68 6.47 11.29
N SER A 41 4.92 5.87 10.13
CA SER A 41 4.01 4.94 9.48
C SER A 41 4.81 3.88 8.73
N ASP A 42 4.83 2.67 9.26
CA ASP A 42 5.50 1.52 8.67
C ASP A 42 4.48 0.62 7.97
N PHE A 43 4.68 0.32 6.69
CA PHE A 43 3.82 -0.63 5.97
C PHE A 43 4.61 -1.45 4.97
N SER A 44 4.15 -2.67 4.71
CA SER A 44 4.69 -3.51 3.65
C SER A 44 3.61 -4.32 2.96
N PHE A 45 3.78 -4.55 1.67
CA PHE A 45 2.89 -5.37 0.86
C PHE A 45 3.69 -6.10 -0.22
N GLU A 46 3.10 -7.16 -0.78
CA GLU A 46 3.68 -7.92 -1.87
C GLU A 46 2.81 -7.80 -3.12
N PHE A 47 3.43 -7.69 -4.28
CA PHE A 47 2.72 -7.58 -5.55
C PHE A 47 3.48 -8.30 -6.67
N ARG A 48 2.75 -8.60 -7.75
CA ARG A 48 3.28 -9.08 -9.03
C ARG A 48 2.60 -8.31 -10.14
N ALA A 49 3.40 -7.77 -11.07
CA ALA A 49 2.91 -7.03 -12.22
C ALA A 49 3.66 -7.43 -13.50
N ASP A 50 2.93 -7.49 -14.62
CA ASP A 50 3.50 -7.59 -15.96
C ASP A 50 3.58 -6.22 -16.65
N SER A 51 2.80 -5.23 -16.17
CA SER A 51 2.82 -3.83 -16.62
C SER A 51 3.99 -3.05 -16.02
N SER A 52 4.52 -2.08 -16.77
CA SER A 52 5.51 -1.11 -16.28
C SER A 52 4.90 0.10 -15.58
N ASP A 53 3.60 0.31 -15.73
CA ASP A 53 2.91 1.51 -15.26
C ASP A 53 1.55 1.13 -14.68
N GLY A 54 1.13 1.83 -13.61
CA GLY A 54 -0.15 1.58 -12.92
C GLY A 54 -0.12 1.96 -11.44
N ALA A 55 -1.30 2.15 -10.85
CA ALA A 55 -1.43 2.39 -9.41
C ALA A 55 -1.33 1.07 -8.63
N LEU A 56 -0.65 1.09 -7.47
CA LEU A 56 -0.58 -0.02 -6.54
C LEU A 56 -1.39 0.27 -5.26
N TRP A 57 -1.30 1.50 -4.74
CA TRP A 57 -2.03 1.94 -3.56
C TRP A 57 -2.28 3.45 -3.65
N TRP A 58 -3.50 3.87 -3.34
CA TRP A 58 -3.89 5.27 -3.15
C TRP A 58 -4.66 5.43 -1.83
N GLU A 59 -4.24 6.36 -0.99
CA GLU A 59 -5.02 6.88 0.14
C GLU A 59 -5.05 8.39 0.09
N SER A 60 -6.19 8.99 0.40
CA SER A 60 -6.32 10.44 0.51
C SER A 60 -7.38 10.81 1.53
N ASP A 61 -7.24 11.99 2.12
CA ASP A 61 -8.24 12.56 3.01
C ASP A 61 -9.60 12.77 2.32
N TRP A 62 -10.64 12.91 3.14
CA TRP A 62 -12.03 13.05 2.71
C TRP A 62 -12.24 14.28 1.81
N PRO A 63 -13.11 14.24 0.77
CA PRO A 63 -13.31 15.34 -0.19
C PRO A 63 -13.76 16.68 0.39
N GLY A 64 -14.17 16.72 1.66
CA GLY A 64 -14.51 17.96 2.37
C GLY A 64 -13.33 18.64 3.08
N SER A 65 -12.11 18.09 3.00
CA SER A 65 -10.91 18.67 3.61
C SER A 65 -10.29 19.75 2.72
N THR A 66 -9.89 20.87 3.32
CA THR A 66 -9.09 21.93 2.67
C THR A 66 -7.60 21.59 2.55
N SER A 67 -7.13 20.57 3.27
CA SER A 67 -5.79 19.97 3.11
C SER A 67 -5.96 18.54 2.61
N SER A 68 -5.45 18.25 1.41
CA SER A 68 -5.51 16.90 0.85
C SER A 68 -4.23 16.14 1.20
N ASP A 69 -4.15 15.63 2.43
CA ASP A 69 -3.14 14.66 2.77
C ASP A 69 -3.36 13.41 1.92
N PHE A 70 -2.28 12.84 1.40
CA PHE A 70 -2.35 11.66 0.56
C PHE A 70 -1.10 10.79 0.66
N LEU A 71 -1.29 9.53 0.31
CA LEU A 71 -0.25 8.55 0.02
C LEU A 71 -0.56 7.91 -1.34
N ILE A 72 0.44 7.87 -2.21
CA ILE A 72 0.34 7.22 -3.52
C ILE A 72 1.54 6.30 -3.68
N ILE A 73 1.26 5.06 -4.09
CA ILE A 73 2.26 4.09 -4.49
C ILE A 73 1.91 3.61 -5.89
N HIS A 74 2.83 3.77 -6.83
CA HIS A 74 2.57 3.47 -8.22
C HIS A 74 3.82 2.99 -8.97
N LEU A 75 3.57 2.30 -10.07
CA LEU A 75 4.58 1.93 -11.05
C LEU A 75 4.73 3.04 -12.10
N ARG A 76 5.97 3.36 -12.44
CA ARG A 76 6.31 4.18 -13.60
C ARG A 76 7.58 3.66 -14.23
N LYS A 77 7.54 3.27 -15.51
CA LYS A 77 8.68 2.65 -16.22
C LYS A 77 9.26 1.44 -15.46
N GLY A 78 8.40 0.70 -14.76
CA GLY A 78 8.74 -0.47 -13.94
C GLY A 78 9.34 -0.12 -12.57
N GLN A 79 9.59 1.14 -12.24
CA GLN A 79 10.05 1.54 -10.92
C GLN A 79 8.86 1.73 -9.98
N VAL A 80 9.01 1.34 -8.72
CA VAL A 80 8.04 1.68 -7.67
C VAL A 80 8.32 3.11 -7.23
N ASN A 81 7.27 3.92 -7.17
CA ASN A 81 7.30 5.31 -6.74
C ASN A 81 6.34 5.45 -5.57
N VAL A 82 6.79 6.13 -4.52
CA VAL A 82 6.00 6.49 -3.35
C VAL A 82 5.99 8.00 -3.27
N ALA A 83 4.80 8.59 -3.11
CA ALA A 83 4.61 10.01 -2.93
C ALA A 83 3.66 10.25 -1.76
N VAL A 84 4.00 11.19 -0.89
CA VAL A 84 3.17 11.59 0.26
C VAL A 84 3.04 13.10 0.35
N ASN A 85 1.85 13.54 0.75
CA ASN A 85 1.58 14.87 1.26
C ASN A 85 0.97 14.69 2.65
N LEU A 86 1.57 15.33 3.66
CA LEU A 86 1.18 15.21 5.08
C LEU A 86 0.87 16.61 5.66
N GLY A 87 0.35 17.50 4.83
CA GLY A 87 0.07 18.90 5.17
C GLY A 87 1.18 19.88 4.77
N ASN A 88 0.87 21.17 4.82
CA ASN A 88 1.73 22.29 4.42
C ASN A 88 2.24 22.27 2.96
N ASP A 89 1.55 21.54 2.07
CA ASP A 89 1.86 21.45 0.63
C ASP A 89 3.28 20.96 0.28
N LEU A 90 3.95 20.26 1.20
CA LEU A 90 5.28 19.69 0.97
C LEU A 90 5.18 18.25 0.44
N LEU A 91 5.22 18.11 -0.88
CA LEU A 91 5.32 16.81 -1.55
C LEU A 91 6.68 16.15 -1.25
N LYS A 92 6.65 14.95 -0.65
CA LYS A 92 7.82 14.08 -0.55
C LYS A 92 7.63 12.87 -1.44
N SER A 93 8.67 12.47 -2.17
CA SER A 93 8.62 11.29 -3.03
C SER A 93 9.94 10.55 -3.10
N VAL A 94 9.86 9.23 -3.24
CA VAL A 94 11.00 8.35 -3.44
C VAL A 94 10.68 7.31 -4.52
N SER A 95 11.70 6.88 -5.26
CA SER A 95 11.56 5.87 -6.30
C SER A 95 12.64 4.81 -6.15
N THR A 96 12.32 3.57 -6.52
CA THR A 96 13.34 2.51 -6.57
C THR A 96 14.39 2.84 -7.63
N SER A 97 15.66 2.56 -7.32
CA SER A 97 16.78 2.81 -8.26
C SER A 97 16.74 1.90 -9.49
N LYS A 98 16.05 0.76 -9.40
CA LYS A 98 15.92 -0.22 -10.47
C LYS A 98 14.45 -0.54 -10.74
N PRO A 99 14.10 -0.84 -12.01
CA PRO A 99 12.80 -1.40 -12.35
C PRO A 99 12.59 -2.79 -11.75
N LEU A 100 11.34 -3.18 -11.60
CA LEU A 100 10.91 -4.50 -11.18
C LEU A 100 11.15 -5.56 -12.26
N ASP A 101 11.39 -6.79 -11.83
CA ASP A 101 11.34 -7.97 -12.70
C ASP A 101 9.88 -8.31 -13.02
N ARG A 102 9.49 -8.19 -14.30
CA ARG A 102 8.13 -8.48 -14.75
C ARG A 102 7.72 -9.91 -14.41
N GLY A 103 6.47 -10.08 -14.00
CA GLY A 103 5.88 -11.39 -13.72
C GLY A 103 6.47 -12.11 -12.50
N LYS A 104 7.31 -11.43 -11.70
CA LYS A 104 7.82 -11.96 -10.43
C LYS A 104 7.15 -11.25 -9.26
N TRP A 105 7.17 -11.92 -8.11
CA TRP A 105 6.74 -11.35 -6.84
C TRP A 105 7.80 -10.39 -6.31
N HIS A 106 7.35 -9.25 -5.83
CA HIS A 106 8.16 -8.22 -5.18
C HIS A 106 7.53 -7.84 -3.85
N ARG A 107 8.36 -7.53 -2.86
CA ARG A 107 7.92 -6.95 -1.59
C ARG A 107 8.35 -5.49 -1.53
N VAL A 108 7.41 -4.62 -1.19
CA VAL A 108 7.67 -3.20 -0.89
C VAL A 108 7.54 -3.02 0.61
N ALA A 109 8.53 -2.37 1.22
CA ALA A 109 8.49 -1.92 2.60
C ALA A 109 8.79 -0.42 2.62
N VAL A 110 7.97 0.32 3.35
CA VAL A 110 8.10 1.75 3.58
C VAL A 110 8.14 1.95 5.10
N GLU A 111 9.14 2.73 5.53
CA GLU A 111 9.48 3.08 6.91
C GLU A 111 9.57 4.61 7.02
#